data_AF-A0AAD7FZ27-F1
#
_entry.id   AF-A0AAD7FZ27-F1
#
_cell.length_a   1.000
_cell.length_b   1.000
_cell.length_c   1.000
_cell.angle_alpha   90.00
_cell.angle_beta   90.00
_cell.angle_gamma   90.00
#
_symmetry.space_group_name_H-M   'P 1'
#
loop_
_entity.id
_entity.type
_entity.pdbx_description
1 polymer ?
#
loop_
_entity_poly.entity_id
_entity_poly.type
_entity_poly.pdbx_seq_one_letter_code
_entity_poly.pdbx_strand_id
1 'polypeptide(L)'
;MCGGQTVTNEACCAWFSVLEDILPNMFDNECGDDAHGALHLMFHDAIGFSPSQGGGGADGSIIVFSDTKLTYPANSGLDDPINTEIPFIQAHNVTPGDL
;
A
#
# COMPACT_ATOMS: atom_id res chain seq x y z
N MET A 1 15.90 5.22 19.07
CA MET A 1 15.92 6.43 18.21
C MET A 1 16.38 6.00 16.84
N CYS A 2 15.73 6.45 15.78
CA CYS A 2 16.05 6.12 14.39
C CYS A 2 16.37 7.43 13.68
N GLY A 3 17.65 7.77 13.49
CA GLY A 3 18.01 9.01 12.79
C GLY A 3 17.48 10.32 13.41
N GLY A 4 17.22 10.34 14.72
CA GLY A 4 16.63 11.50 15.43
C GLY A 4 15.12 11.39 15.68
N GLN A 5 14.44 10.42 15.07
CA GLN A 5 13.05 10.09 15.37
C GLN A 5 12.94 9.10 16.55
N THR A 6 11.85 9.18 17.31
CA THR A 6 11.56 8.25 18.41
C THR A 6 10.51 7.23 18.00
N VAL A 7 10.79 5.95 18.24
CA VAL A 7 9.86 4.84 18.01
C VAL A 7 9.77 3.99 19.27
N THR A 8 8.62 3.36 19.49
CA THR A 8 8.42 2.41 20.60
C THR A 8 9.06 1.05 20.30
N ASN A 9 9.06 0.62 19.04
CA ASN A 9 9.67 -0.62 18.58
C ASN A 9 10.75 -0.32 17.54
N GLU A 10 11.95 -0.88 17.74
CA GLU A 10 13.09 -0.69 16.86
C GLU A 10 12.83 -1.21 15.43
N ALA A 11 11.95 -2.21 15.26
CA ALA A 11 11.54 -2.68 13.93
C ALA A 11 10.91 -1.56 13.08
N CYS A 12 10.31 -0.54 13.70
CA CYS A 12 9.72 0.59 12.99
C CYS A 12 10.77 1.53 12.36
N CYS A 13 12.05 1.44 12.74
CA CYS A 13 13.09 2.31 12.18
C CYS A 13 13.22 2.18 10.65
N ALA A 14 12.95 1.00 10.09
CA ALA A 14 13.02 0.75 8.66
C ALA A 14 11.98 1.56 7.86
N TRP A 15 10.88 1.99 8.48
CA TRP A 15 9.80 2.72 7.81
C TRP A 15 10.10 4.20 7.61
N PHE A 16 11.14 4.76 8.23
CA PHE A 16 11.48 6.17 8.00
C PHE A 16 12.02 6.42 6.60
N SER A 17 12.80 5.51 6.02
CA SER A 17 13.24 5.65 4.62
C SER A 17 12.07 5.55 3.65
N VAL A 18 11.06 4.72 3.97
CA VAL A 18 9.81 4.65 3.21
C VAL A 18 9.07 5.97 3.29
N LEU A 19 8.83 6.48 4.51
CA LEU A 19 8.12 7.74 4.76
C LEU A 19 8.78 8.93 4.04
N GLU A 20 10.10 9.03 4.12
CA GLU A 20 10.88 10.11 3.50
C GLU A 20 10.83 10.07 1.96
N ASP A 21 10.55 8.90 1.38
CA ASP A 21 10.45 8.71 -0.07
C ASP A 21 9.01 8.92 -0.57
N ILE A 22 8.02 8.25 0.04
CA ILE A 22 6.63 8.29 -0.43
C ILE A 22 6.01 9.69 -0.29
N LEU A 23 6.38 10.45 0.74
CA LEU A 23 5.81 11.79 0.92
C LEU A 23 6.09 12.71 -0.28
N PRO A 24 7.36 12.95 -0.68
CA PRO A 24 7.65 13.81 -1.82
C PRO A 24 7.49 13.15 -3.19
N ASN A 25 7.70 11.83 -3.32
CA ASN A 25 7.80 11.19 -4.63
C ASN A 25 6.57 10.38 -5.04
N MET A 26 5.69 10.05 -4.09
CA MET A 26 4.41 9.38 -4.37
C MET A 26 3.22 10.30 -4.12
N PHE A 27 3.26 11.09 -3.04
CA PHE A 27 2.14 11.93 -2.63
C PHE A 27 2.34 13.42 -2.91
N ASP A 28 3.45 13.82 -3.52
CA ASP A 28 3.81 15.22 -3.79
C ASP A 28 3.76 16.16 -2.55
N ASN A 29 3.81 15.60 -1.34
CA ASN A 29 3.52 16.27 -0.06
C ASN A 29 2.12 16.91 0.02
N GLU A 30 1.14 16.39 -0.71
CA GLU A 30 -0.22 16.89 -0.77
C GLU A 30 -1.25 15.83 -0.36
N CYS A 31 -2.46 16.29 -0.07
CA CYS A 31 -3.64 15.44 0.02
C CYS A 31 -4.32 15.39 -1.35
N GLY A 32 -3.61 14.81 -2.32
CA GLY A 32 -3.98 14.79 -3.75
C GLY A 32 -4.57 13.45 -4.19
N ASP A 33 -4.56 13.24 -5.51
CA ASP A 33 -5.15 12.05 -6.14
C ASP A 33 -4.47 10.75 -5.70
N ASP A 34 -3.14 10.72 -5.57
CA ASP A 34 -2.43 9.52 -5.10
C ASP A 34 -2.75 9.19 -3.63
N ALA A 35 -2.94 10.19 -2.77
CA ALA A 35 -3.38 9.98 -1.39
C ALA A 35 -4.82 9.42 -1.33
N HIS A 36 -5.72 9.90 -2.20
CA HIS A 36 -7.06 9.33 -2.35
C HIS A 36 -7.01 7.90 -2.92
N GLY A 37 -6.12 7.65 -3.88
CA GLY A 37 -5.88 6.36 -4.50
C GLY A 37 -5.41 5.31 -3.49
N ALA A 38 -4.40 5.63 -2.69
CA ALA A 38 -3.89 4.75 -1.62
C ALA A 38 -4.98 4.43 -0.57
N LEU A 39 -5.76 5.44 -0.15
CA LEU A 39 -6.88 5.23 0.78
C LEU A 39 -7.95 4.29 0.19
N HIS A 40 -8.26 4.44 -1.09
CA HIS A 40 -9.19 3.58 -1.80
C HIS A 40 -8.64 2.15 -1.96
N LEU A 41 -7.37 2.02 -2.32
CA LEU A 41 -6.69 0.73 -2.50
C LEU A 41 -6.64 -0.07 -1.20
N MET A 42 -6.31 0.57 -0.07
CA MET A 42 -6.31 -0.05 1.26
C MET A 42 -7.63 -0.77 1.56
N PHE A 43 -8.78 -0.12 1.27
CA PHE A 43 -10.08 -0.75 1.50
C PHE A 43 -10.31 -1.95 0.58
N HIS A 44 -9.96 -1.82 -0.71
CA HIS A 44 -10.22 -2.87 -1.70
C HIS A 44 -9.31 -4.09 -1.53
N ASP A 45 -8.12 -3.92 -0.99
CA ASP A 45 -7.32 -5.04 -0.50
C ASP A 45 -7.99 -5.68 0.72
N ALA A 46 -8.23 -4.88 1.77
CA ALA A 46 -8.67 -5.36 3.07
C ALA A 46 -10.06 -6.02 3.08
N ILE A 47 -11.00 -5.52 2.28
CA ILE A 47 -12.38 -6.01 2.28
C ILE A 47 -12.51 -7.36 1.59
N GLY A 48 -11.47 -7.82 0.89
CA GLY A 48 -11.37 -9.16 0.31
C GLY A 48 -11.18 -10.27 1.35
N PHE A 49 -11.99 -10.29 2.41
CA PHE A 49 -11.96 -11.25 3.50
C PHE A 49 -13.35 -11.75 3.85
N SER A 50 -13.50 -13.07 3.97
CA SER A 50 -14.73 -13.72 4.37
C SER A 50 -14.45 -15.01 5.14
N PRO A 51 -14.97 -15.18 6.37
CA PRO A 51 -14.82 -16.44 7.11
C PRO A 51 -15.38 -17.67 6.37
N SER A 52 -16.39 -17.48 5.52
CA SER A 52 -17.04 -18.56 4.78
C SER A 52 -16.57 -18.72 3.33
N GLN A 53 -15.96 -17.68 2.74
CA GLN A 53 -15.56 -17.68 1.32
C GLN A 53 -14.04 -17.54 1.11
N GLY A 54 -13.26 -17.33 2.17
CA GLY A 54 -11.81 -17.14 2.10
C GLY A 54 -11.40 -15.69 1.85
N GLY A 55 -10.20 -15.51 1.32
CA GLY A 55 -9.52 -14.21 1.23
C GLY A 55 -8.72 -13.87 2.51
N GLY A 56 -7.61 -13.15 2.35
CA GLY A 56 -6.67 -12.87 3.45
C GLY A 56 -6.84 -11.49 4.10
N GLY A 57 -7.69 -10.63 3.55
CA GLY A 57 -7.91 -9.28 4.07
C GLY A 57 -6.80 -8.33 3.64
N ALA A 58 -6.27 -7.54 4.59
CA ALA A 58 -5.18 -6.61 4.32
C ALA A 58 -3.86 -7.39 4.19
N ASP A 59 -3.66 -7.99 3.01
CA ASP A 59 -2.59 -8.95 2.74
C ASP A 59 -1.79 -8.58 1.46
N GLY A 60 -2.12 -7.45 0.82
CA GLY A 60 -1.48 -6.96 -0.40
C GLY A 60 -1.85 -7.78 -1.65
N SER A 61 -2.82 -8.69 -1.55
CA SER A 61 -3.18 -9.59 -2.63
C SER A 61 -3.79 -8.86 -3.83
N ILE A 62 -4.33 -7.65 -3.65
CA ILE A 62 -4.78 -6.83 -4.79
C ILE A 62 -3.62 -6.39 -5.70
N ILE A 63 -2.43 -6.15 -5.14
CA ILE A 63 -1.21 -5.81 -5.89
C ILE A 63 -0.56 -7.07 -6.44
N VAL A 64 -0.39 -8.11 -5.61
CA VAL A 64 0.29 -9.36 -5.99
C VAL A 64 -0.45 -10.11 -7.09
N PHE A 65 -1.78 -10.08 -7.07
CA PHE A 65 -2.63 -10.77 -8.04
C PHE A 65 -3.47 -9.80 -8.87
N SER A 66 -2.89 -8.63 -9.20
CA SER A 66 -3.57 -7.53 -9.90
C SER A 66 -4.21 -7.98 -11.23
N ASP A 67 -3.53 -8.82 -12.02
CA ASP A 67 -4.05 -9.42 -13.26
C ASP A 67 -5.42 -10.12 -13.07
N THR A 68 -5.65 -10.71 -11.89
CA THR A 68 -6.91 -11.37 -11.55
C THR A 68 -7.88 -10.42 -10.85
N LYS A 69 -7.41 -9.70 -9.83
CA LYS A 69 -8.28 -8.86 -8.97
C LYS A 69 -8.85 -7.66 -9.72
N LEU A 70 -8.12 -7.10 -10.69
CA LEU A 70 -8.60 -5.97 -11.51
C LEU A 70 -9.67 -6.38 -12.52
N THR A 71 -9.90 -7.68 -12.73
CA THR A 71 -11.04 -8.15 -13.56
C THR A 71 -12.39 -8.01 -12.86
N TYR A 72 -12.40 -7.80 -11.53
CA TYR A 72 -13.63 -7.60 -10.79
C TYR A 72 -14.17 -6.18 -11.03
N PRO A 73 -15.45 -6.03 -11.43
CA PRO A 73 -16.01 -4.71 -11.73
C PRO A 73 -15.91 -3.70 -10.59
N ALA A 74 -15.91 -4.17 -9.33
CA ALA A 74 -15.76 -3.32 -8.15
C ALA A 74 -14.37 -2.70 -8.02
N ASN A 75 -13.35 -3.24 -8.69
CA ASN A 75 -11.95 -2.76 -8.62
C ASN A 75 -11.57 -1.86 -9.81
N SER A 76 -12.55 -1.39 -10.59
CA SER A 76 -12.30 -0.51 -11.73
C SER A 76 -11.57 0.76 -11.30
N GLY A 77 -10.45 1.07 -11.97
CA GLY A 77 -9.63 2.26 -11.68
C GLY A 77 -8.61 2.08 -10.57
N LEU A 78 -8.45 0.88 -10.02
CA LEU A 78 -7.37 0.59 -9.06
C LEU A 78 -6.04 0.23 -9.75
N ASP A 79 -6.02 0.12 -11.08
CA ASP A 79 -4.78 -0.06 -11.84
C ASP A 79 -3.82 1.12 -11.65
N ASP A 80 -4.34 2.35 -11.62
CA ASP A 80 -3.53 3.56 -11.39
C ASP A 80 -2.82 3.54 -10.02
N PRO A 81 -3.51 3.47 -8.87
CA PRO A 81 -2.83 3.45 -7.56
C PRO A 81 -1.94 2.21 -7.37
N ILE A 82 -2.30 1.04 -7.92
CA ILE A 82 -1.42 -0.14 -7.87
C ILE A 82 -0.11 0.13 -8.63
N ASN A 83 -0.18 0.73 -9.82
CA ASN A 83 1.01 1.06 -10.59
C ASN A 83 1.85 2.16 -9.93
N THR A 84 1.21 3.09 -9.21
CA THR A 84 1.89 4.11 -8.39
C THR A 84 2.69 3.48 -7.24
N GLU A 85 2.14 2.50 -6.52
CA GLU A 85 2.77 1.93 -5.32
C GLU A 85 3.86 0.88 -5.60
N ILE A 86 3.74 0.10 -6.70
CA ILE A 86 4.68 -1.00 -7.04
C ILE A 86 6.17 -0.58 -6.99
N PRO A 87 6.60 0.56 -7.56
CA PRO A 87 8.00 0.99 -7.51
C PRO A 87 8.52 1.19 -6.07
N PHE A 88 7.68 1.70 -5.16
CA PHE A 88 8.05 1.95 -3.77
C PHE A 88 8.12 0.65 -2.96
N ILE A 89 7.21 -0.29 -3.19
CA ILE A 89 7.26 -1.64 -2.60
C ILE A 89 8.60 -2.30 -2.94
N GLN A 90 9.00 -2.24 -4.22
CA GLN A 90 10.23 -2.84 -4.71
C GLN A 90 11.48 -2.12 -4.20
N ALA A 91 11.46 -0.78 -4.18
CA ALA A 91 12.59 0.03 -3.73
C ALA A 91 12.92 -0.18 -2.24
N HIS A 92 11.89 -0.33 -1.39
CA HIS A 92 12.05 -0.47 0.06
C HIS A 92 12.02 -1.92 0.55
N ASN A 93 11.75 -2.89 -0.33
CA ASN A 93 11.68 -4.31 0.01
C ASN A 93 10.72 -4.60 1.18
N VAL A 94 9.56 -3.92 1.16
CA VAL A 94 8.45 -4.13 2.10
C VAL A 94 7.40 -5.04 1.48
N THR A 95 6.49 -5.58 2.29
CA THR A 95 5.40 -6.38 1.74
C THR A 95 4.31 -5.47 1.15
N PRO A 96 3.61 -5.87 0.09
CA PRO A 96 2.53 -5.06 -0.49
C PRO A 96 1.35 -4.79 0.44
N GLY A 97 1.17 -5.57 1.51
CA GLY A 97 0.11 -5.32 2.49
C GLY A 97 0.55 -4.39 3.64
N ASP A 98 1.86 -4.20 3.82
CA ASP A 98 2.39 -3.27 4.82
C ASP A 98 2.59 -1.85 4.26
N LEU A 99 2.87 -1.71 2.95
CA LEU A 99 2.91 -0.40 2.29
C LEU A 99 1.49 0.13 2.10
#